data_AF-A0A0M7BF82-F1
#
_entry.id   AF-A0A0M7BF82-F1
#
_cell.length_a   1.000
_cell.length_b   1.000
_cell.length_c   1.000
_cell.angle_alpha   90.00
_cell.angle_beta   90.00
_cell.angle_gamma   90.00
#
_symmetry.space_group_name_H-M   'P 1'
#
loop_
_entity.id
_entity.type
_entity.pdbx_description
1 polymer ?
#
loop_
_entity_poly.entity_id
_entity_poly.type
_entity_poly.pdbx_seq_one_letter_code
_entity_poly.pdbx_strand_id
1 'polypeptide(L)'
;MPRATSAPDDTFRPVPCTGQAGAPVATLKPRERMMFDHVQLATICDTYGERSEAFLATMLTDVELRARAARDAADDACALRTACTQIVELASTIGMLTMEHAAHGVLDAQARGDAAALAACLARLHRLAAPETPDGWSMDDSGPETVA
;
A
#
# COMPACT_ATOMS: atom_id res chain seq x y z
N MET A 1 61.90 -54.99 -24.57
CA MET A 1 60.69 -54.61 -25.32
C MET A 1 59.57 -54.25 -24.35
N PRO A 2 59.46 -52.99 -23.89
CA PRO A 2 58.35 -52.56 -23.05
C PRO A 2 57.23 -51.90 -23.87
N ARG A 3 55.99 -52.26 -23.59
CA ARG A 3 54.77 -51.62 -24.10
C ARG A 3 54.21 -50.80 -22.93
N ALA A 4 54.41 -49.48 -22.95
CA ALA A 4 53.84 -48.57 -21.97
C ALA A 4 52.45 -48.11 -22.48
N THR A 5 51.42 -48.48 -21.74
CA THR A 5 50.03 -48.08 -21.97
C THR A 5 49.82 -46.67 -21.42
N SER A 6 49.09 -45.88 -22.20
CA SER A 6 48.72 -44.48 -22.05
C SER A 6 47.96 -44.16 -20.76
N ALA A 7 48.29 -43.02 -20.15
CA ALA A 7 47.43 -42.30 -19.23
C ALA A 7 46.68 -41.18 -20.00
N PRO A 8 45.40 -40.91 -19.70
CA PRO A 8 44.82 -39.61 -19.93
C PRO A 8 44.77 -38.80 -18.64
N ASP A 9 45.31 -37.60 -18.75
CA ASP A 9 45.28 -36.47 -17.82
C ASP A 9 43.83 -36.02 -17.60
N ASP A 10 43.24 -36.43 -16.48
CA ASP A 10 41.91 -35.97 -16.04
C ASP A 10 42.08 -34.66 -15.27
N THR A 11 42.42 -33.60 -16.00
CA THR A 11 42.37 -32.23 -15.47
C THR A 11 40.91 -31.78 -15.44
N PHE A 12 40.19 -32.21 -14.40
CA PHE A 12 38.90 -31.64 -14.02
C PHE A 12 39.11 -30.18 -13.59
N ARG A 13 38.95 -29.25 -14.53
CA ARG A 13 38.87 -27.82 -14.22
C ARG A 13 37.50 -27.52 -13.63
N PRO A 14 37.39 -26.98 -12.40
CA PRO A 14 36.13 -26.43 -11.92
C PRO A 14 35.78 -25.21 -12.78
N VAL A 15 34.56 -25.21 -13.31
CA VAL A 15 33.94 -24.03 -13.93
C VAL A 15 33.87 -22.96 -12.84
N PRO A 16 34.34 -21.72 -13.09
CA PRO A 16 34.04 -20.64 -12.17
C PRO A 16 32.52 -20.43 -12.20
N CYS A 17 31.84 -20.81 -11.12
CA CYS A 17 30.51 -20.31 -10.83
C CYS A 17 30.65 -18.82 -10.64
N THR A 18 30.58 -18.06 -11.73
CA THR A 18 30.43 -16.61 -11.69
C THR A 18 29.18 -16.38 -10.86
N GLY A 19 29.38 -15.93 -9.61
CA GLY A 19 28.30 -15.52 -8.73
C GLY A 19 27.55 -14.42 -9.44
N GLN A 20 26.45 -14.80 -10.09
CA GLN A 20 25.55 -13.86 -10.71
C GLN A 20 24.92 -13.10 -9.55
N ALA A 21 25.43 -11.89 -9.32
CA ALA A 21 24.85 -10.91 -8.42
C ALA A 21 23.34 -10.92 -8.68
N GLY A 22 22.58 -11.28 -7.65
CA GLY A 22 21.13 -11.42 -7.73
C GLY A 22 20.57 -10.18 -8.42
N ALA A 23 19.92 -10.40 -9.56
CA ALA A 23 19.10 -9.35 -10.16
C ALA A 23 18.23 -8.79 -9.03
N PRO A 24 18.12 -7.46 -8.88
CA PRO A 24 17.25 -6.91 -7.87
C PRO A 24 15.88 -7.53 -8.11
N VAL A 25 15.40 -8.33 -7.16
CA VAL A 25 14.02 -8.80 -7.18
C VAL A 25 13.22 -7.52 -7.25
N ALA A 26 12.61 -7.27 -8.41
CA ALA A 26 11.77 -6.10 -8.60
C ALA A 26 10.65 -6.26 -7.58
N THR A 27 10.73 -5.52 -6.48
CA THR A 27 9.66 -5.46 -5.49
C THR A 27 8.51 -4.75 -6.17
N LEU A 28 7.66 -5.52 -6.86
CA LEU A 28 6.39 -5.05 -7.35
C LEU A 28 5.61 -4.61 -6.12
N LYS A 29 5.51 -3.30 -5.88
CA LYS A 29 4.49 -2.76 -4.99
C LYS A 29 3.18 -2.84 -5.79
N PRO A 30 2.25 -3.75 -5.49
CA PRO A 30 0.96 -3.70 -6.14
C PRO A 30 0.37 -2.32 -5.83
N ARG A 31 0.14 -1.52 -6.87
CA ARG A 31 -0.50 -0.21 -6.74
C ARG A 31 -1.99 -0.47 -6.54
N GLU A 32 -2.36 -0.57 -5.28
CA GLU A 32 -3.76 -0.60 -4.90
C GLU A 32 -4.40 0.75 -5.24
N ARG A 33 -5.51 0.72 -5.99
CA ARG A 33 -6.26 1.93 -6.36
C ARG A 33 -7.14 2.39 -5.21
N MET A 34 -7.32 3.70 -5.12
CA MET A 34 -8.23 4.30 -4.15
C MET A 34 -9.67 4.20 -4.67
N MET A 35 -10.53 3.49 -3.95
CA MET A 35 -11.96 3.40 -4.24
C MET A 35 -12.73 4.42 -3.41
N PHE A 36 -13.67 5.08 -4.07
CA PHE A 36 -14.57 6.05 -3.45
C PHE A 36 -16.02 5.61 -3.58
N ASP A 37 -16.83 5.94 -2.57
CA ASP A 37 -18.27 5.89 -2.65
C ASP A 37 -18.79 7.13 -3.40
N HIS A 38 -19.19 6.91 -4.65
CA HIS A 38 -19.70 7.97 -5.51
C HIS A 38 -21.02 8.57 -5.03
N VAL A 39 -21.84 7.80 -4.29
CA VAL A 39 -23.10 8.32 -3.71
C VAL A 39 -22.78 9.28 -2.58
N GLN A 40 -21.82 8.93 -1.73
CA GLN A 40 -21.35 9.80 -0.66
C GLN A 40 -20.70 11.08 -1.22
N LEU A 41 -19.83 10.95 -2.23
CA LEU A 41 -19.23 12.12 -2.90
C LEU A 41 -20.28 13.03 -3.53
N ALA A 42 -21.26 12.47 -4.24
CA ALA A 42 -22.37 13.25 -4.81
C ALA A 42 -23.15 13.98 -3.71
N THR A 43 -23.44 13.31 -2.59
CA THR A 43 -24.13 13.92 -1.44
C THR A 43 -23.34 15.09 -0.85
N ILE A 44 -22.01 14.99 -0.77
CA ILE A 44 -21.13 16.08 -0.32
C ILE A 44 -21.18 17.24 -1.31
N CYS A 45 -21.09 16.96 -2.61
CA CYS A 45 -21.20 17.98 -3.65
C CYS A 45 -22.55 18.72 -3.57
N ASP A 46 -23.65 17.99 -3.37
CA ASP A 46 -24.99 18.57 -3.24
C ASP A 46 -25.14 19.39 -1.95
N THR A 47 -24.53 18.94 -0.85
CA THR A 47 -24.63 19.60 0.46
C THR A 47 -23.81 20.88 0.54
N TYR A 48 -22.59 20.88 -0.01
CA TYR A 48 -21.64 21.99 0.13
C TYR A 48 -21.57 22.89 -1.12
N GLY A 49 -22.14 22.46 -2.24
CA GLY A 49 -22.14 23.19 -3.51
C GLY A 49 -20.71 23.55 -3.95
N GLU A 50 -20.47 24.83 -4.21
CA GLU A 50 -19.16 25.37 -4.61
C GLU A 50 -18.06 25.18 -3.54
N ARG A 51 -18.42 24.91 -2.28
CA ARG A 51 -17.45 24.68 -1.20
C ARG A 51 -17.02 23.21 -1.07
N SER A 52 -17.62 22.31 -1.85
CA SER A 52 -17.36 20.87 -1.77
C SER A 52 -15.89 20.53 -2.04
N GLU A 53 -15.28 21.17 -3.03
CA GLU A 53 -13.86 20.98 -3.37
C GLU A 53 -12.94 21.35 -2.19
N ALA A 54 -13.10 22.54 -1.61
CA ALA A 54 -12.29 22.99 -0.49
C ALA A 54 -12.49 22.10 0.76
N PHE A 55 -13.72 21.65 0.98
CA PHE A 55 -14.05 20.71 2.04
C PHE A 55 -13.34 19.36 1.84
N LEU A 56 -13.46 18.77 0.65
CA LEU A 56 -12.79 17.53 0.29
C LEU A 56 -11.26 17.67 0.42
N ALA A 57 -10.67 18.72 -0.12
CA ALA A 57 -9.23 18.98 -0.01
C ALA A 57 -8.75 19.04 1.46
N THR A 58 -9.54 19.65 2.34
CA THR A 58 -9.24 19.70 3.78
C THR A 58 -9.27 18.30 4.39
N MET A 59 -10.33 17.54 4.13
CA MET A 59 -10.49 16.18 4.64
C MET A 59 -9.38 15.24 4.16
N LEU A 60 -8.99 15.36 2.88
CA LEU A 60 -7.88 14.60 2.29
C LEU A 60 -6.55 14.93 2.99
N THR A 61 -6.29 16.21 3.23
CA THR A 61 -5.10 16.67 3.98
C THR A 61 -5.09 16.11 5.40
N ASP A 62 -6.24 16.08 6.07
CA ASP A 62 -6.36 15.50 7.41
C ASP A 62 -6.11 14.00 7.42
N VAL A 63 -6.62 13.26 6.42
CA VAL A 63 -6.34 11.82 6.26
C VAL A 63 -4.84 11.56 6.11
N GLU A 64 -4.15 12.34 5.27
CA GLU A 64 -2.70 12.23 5.09
C GLU A 64 -1.93 12.49 6.39
N LEU A 65 -2.32 13.54 7.13
CA LEU A 65 -1.72 13.87 8.41
C LEU A 65 -1.88 12.72 9.42
N ARG A 66 -3.07 12.10 9.50
CA ARG A 66 -3.33 10.99 10.42
C ARG A 66 -2.66 9.71 9.97
N ALA A 67 -2.54 9.44 8.67
CA ALA A 67 -1.79 8.30 8.17
C ALA A 67 -0.28 8.41 8.49
N ARG A 68 0.26 9.64 8.47
CA ARG A 68 1.62 9.91 8.97
C ARG A 68 1.72 9.70 10.48
N ALA A 69 0.76 10.20 11.26
CA ALA A 69 0.75 9.98 12.70
C ALA A 69 0.69 8.48 13.06
N ALA A 70 -0.11 7.69 12.33
CA ALA A 70 -0.15 6.23 12.49
C ALA A 70 1.22 5.58 12.22
N ARG A 71 1.99 6.12 11.27
CA ARG A 71 3.35 5.65 10.99
C ARG A 71 4.28 5.88 12.17
N ASP A 72 4.26 7.10 12.68
CA ASP A 72 5.14 7.53 13.75
C ASP A 72 4.77 6.85 15.09
N ALA A 73 3.53 6.38 15.21
CA ALA A 73 2.99 5.67 16.36
C ALA A 73 3.07 4.14 16.28
N ALA A 74 3.82 3.55 15.34
CA ALA A 74 3.84 2.08 15.15
C ALA A 74 4.17 1.27 16.42
N ASP A 75 5.00 1.82 17.31
CA ASP A 75 5.38 1.18 18.58
C ASP A 75 4.51 1.59 19.78
N ASP A 76 3.60 2.56 19.61
CA ASP A 76 2.65 3.01 20.65
C ASP A 76 1.23 2.56 20.27
N ALA A 77 0.79 1.47 20.90
CA ALA A 77 -0.53 0.89 20.67
C ALA A 77 -1.69 1.88 20.89
N CYS A 78 -1.57 2.81 21.84
CA CYS A 78 -2.66 3.75 22.12
C CYS A 78 -2.73 4.85 21.05
N ALA A 79 -1.57 5.42 20.71
CA ALA A 79 -1.46 6.44 19.68
C ALA A 79 -1.82 5.86 18.29
N LEU A 80 -1.39 4.64 17.99
CA LEU A 80 -1.70 3.97 16.73
C LEU A 80 -3.21 3.77 16.54
N ARG A 81 -3.86 3.20 17.56
CA ARG A 81 -5.31 2.99 17.57
C ARG A 81 -6.06 4.32 17.40
N THR A 82 -5.60 5.37 18.07
CA THR A 82 -6.22 6.71 17.96
C THR A 82 -6.11 7.24 16.53
N ALA A 83 -4.92 7.19 15.94
CA ALA A 83 -4.71 7.65 14.57
C ALA A 83 -5.55 6.84 13.57
N CYS A 84 -5.59 5.51 13.68
CA CYS A 84 -6.39 4.66 12.79
C CYS A 84 -7.90 4.87 12.96
N THR A 85 -8.40 5.08 14.17
CA THR A 85 -9.82 5.40 14.40
C THR A 85 -10.20 6.71 13.70
N GLN A 86 -9.34 7.73 13.81
CA GLN A 86 -9.57 9.00 13.15
C GLN A 86 -9.51 8.89 11.62
N ILE A 87 -8.63 8.04 11.08
CA ILE A 87 -8.62 7.75 9.64
C ILE A 87 -9.94 7.11 9.20
N VAL A 88 -10.47 6.15 9.97
CA VAL A 88 -11.78 5.55 9.69
C VAL A 88 -12.88 6.60 9.64
N GLU A 89 -12.96 7.47 10.65
CA GLU A 89 -13.96 8.54 10.72
C GLU A 89 -13.89 9.50 9.52
N LEU A 90 -12.68 9.98 9.21
CA LEU A 90 -12.45 10.87 8.08
C LEU A 90 -12.77 10.18 6.75
N ALA A 91 -12.26 8.96 6.56
CA ALA A 91 -12.45 8.18 5.35
C ALA A 91 -13.93 7.86 5.11
N SER A 92 -14.66 7.44 6.14
CA SER A 92 -16.10 7.21 6.09
C SER A 92 -16.87 8.49 5.72
N THR A 93 -16.47 9.64 6.26
CA THR A 93 -17.13 10.93 5.99
C THR A 93 -17.09 11.29 4.50
N ILE A 94 -15.96 11.06 3.83
CA ILE A 94 -15.78 11.39 2.40
C ILE A 94 -15.88 10.19 1.45
N GLY A 95 -16.28 9.02 1.97
CA GLY A 95 -16.50 7.81 1.17
C GLY A 95 -15.21 7.12 0.69
N MET A 96 -14.08 7.26 1.37
CA MET A 96 -12.80 6.64 1.01
C MET A 96 -12.72 5.16 1.45
N LEU A 97 -13.42 4.29 0.73
CA LEU A 97 -13.59 2.87 1.09
C LEU A 97 -12.27 2.11 1.28
N THR A 98 -11.30 2.29 0.38
CA THR A 98 -10.01 1.55 0.47
C THR A 98 -9.21 1.92 1.73
N MET A 99 -9.23 3.21 2.11
CA MET A 99 -8.49 3.72 3.26
C MET A 99 -9.16 3.34 4.56
N GLU A 100 -10.50 3.41 4.60
CA GLU A 100 -11.30 2.93 5.72
C GLU A 100 -10.99 1.45 5.99
N HIS A 101 -11.06 0.60 4.95
CA HIS A 101 -10.73 -0.82 5.08
C HIS A 101 -9.28 -1.07 5.52
N ALA A 102 -8.32 -0.28 5.05
CA ALA A 102 -6.94 -0.41 5.46
C ALA A 102 -6.75 -0.06 6.96
N ALA A 103 -7.39 1.01 7.43
CA ALA A 103 -7.34 1.42 8.83
C ALA A 103 -8.05 0.42 9.76
N HIS A 104 -9.21 -0.11 9.37
CA HIS A 104 -9.86 -1.22 10.07
C HIS A 104 -8.95 -2.45 10.16
N GLY A 105 -8.25 -2.81 9.08
CA GLY A 105 -7.30 -3.91 9.10
C GLY A 105 -6.18 -3.75 10.14
N VAL A 106 -5.69 -2.53 10.36
CA VAL A 106 -4.71 -2.23 11.42
C VAL A 106 -5.33 -2.43 12.81
N LEU A 107 -6.50 -1.86 13.05
CA LEU A 107 -7.22 -1.98 14.33
C LEU A 107 -7.51 -3.44 14.69
N ASP A 108 -7.96 -4.21 13.71
CA ASP A 108 -8.25 -5.63 13.84
C ASP A 108 -7.00 -6.47 14.13
N ALA A 109 -5.91 -6.22 13.41
CA ALA A 109 -4.64 -6.92 13.64
C ALA A 109 -4.06 -6.59 15.03
N GLN A 110 -4.16 -5.33 15.44
CA GLN A 110 -3.76 -4.88 16.77
C GLN A 110 -4.61 -5.54 17.87
N ALA A 111 -5.93 -5.60 17.71
CA ALA A 111 -6.83 -6.24 18.67
C ALA A 111 -6.56 -7.74 18.84
N ARG A 112 -6.12 -8.42 17.77
CA ARG A 112 -5.72 -9.84 17.80
C ARG A 112 -4.30 -10.07 18.33
N GLY A 113 -3.49 -9.03 18.49
CA GLY A 113 -2.08 -9.16 18.87
C GLY A 113 -1.21 -9.84 17.80
N ASP A 114 -1.65 -9.82 16.52
CA ASP A 114 -0.93 -10.43 15.41
C ASP A 114 0.08 -9.43 14.82
N ALA A 115 1.33 -9.52 15.28
CA ALA A 115 2.40 -8.61 14.87
C ALA A 115 2.71 -8.67 13.37
N ALA A 116 2.56 -9.84 12.74
CA ALA A 116 2.84 -10.01 11.31
C ALA A 116 1.72 -9.36 10.47
N ALA A 117 0.46 -9.60 10.83
CA ALA A 117 -0.68 -8.94 10.21
C ALA A 117 -0.63 -7.42 10.43
N LEU A 118 -0.27 -6.97 11.64
CA LEU A 118 -0.15 -5.55 11.96
C LEU A 118 0.88 -4.86 11.06
N ALA A 119 2.08 -5.43 10.94
CA ALA A 119 3.12 -4.89 10.07
C ALA A 119 2.68 -4.83 8.61
N ALA A 120 1.97 -5.86 8.12
CA ALA A 120 1.45 -5.90 6.75
C ALA A 120 0.36 -4.83 6.52
N CYS A 121 -0.57 -4.67 7.47
CA CYS A 121 -1.64 -3.67 7.41
C CYS A 121 -1.09 -2.24 7.48
N LEU A 122 -0.12 -1.97 8.34
CA LEU A 122 0.56 -0.67 8.41
C LEU A 122 1.30 -0.35 7.11
N ALA A 123 2.04 -1.32 6.58
CA ALA A 123 2.73 -1.15 5.30
C ALA A 123 1.74 -0.86 4.16
N ARG A 124 0.55 -1.47 4.16
CA ARG A 124 -0.52 -1.18 3.20
C ARG A 124 -1.07 0.23 3.39
N LEU A 125 -1.43 0.61 4.61
CA LEU A 125 -1.93 1.95 4.95
C LEU A 125 -0.96 3.05 4.49
N HIS A 126 0.34 2.87 4.73
CA HIS A 126 1.37 3.83 4.30
C HIS A 126 1.50 3.96 2.79
N ARG A 127 1.33 2.87 2.04
CA ARG A 127 1.35 2.94 0.57
C ARG A 127 0.16 3.70 0.03
N LEU A 128 -1.02 3.53 0.63
CA LEU A 128 -2.24 4.24 0.23
C LEU A 128 -2.16 5.74 0.54
N ALA A 129 -1.54 6.11 1.66
CA ALA A 129 -1.40 7.51 2.08
C ALA A 129 -0.23 8.27 1.42
N ALA A 130 0.61 7.60 0.64
CA ALA A 130 1.76 8.19 -0.03
C ALA A 130 1.68 7.98 -1.54
N PRO A 131 0.78 8.69 -2.25
CA PRO A 131 0.70 8.56 -3.68
C PRO A 131 1.98 9.07 -4.35
N GLU A 132 2.57 8.25 -5.22
CA GLU A 132 3.86 8.55 -5.88
C GLU A 132 3.74 9.63 -6.98
N THR A 133 2.55 10.19 -7.23
CA THR A 133 2.28 11.23 -8.23
C THR A 133 1.49 12.40 -7.63
N PRO A 134 1.67 13.64 -8.12
CA PRO A 134 0.92 14.81 -7.65
C PRO A 134 -0.60 14.73 -7.93
N ASP A 135 -1.05 13.90 -8.88
CA ASP A 135 -2.47 13.54 -9.09
C ASP A 135 -2.91 12.42 -8.14
N GLY A 136 -2.64 12.61 -6.85
CA GLY A 136 -2.35 11.56 -5.87
C GLY A 136 -3.16 10.26 -5.99
N TRP A 137 -4.47 10.33 -6.14
CA TRP A 137 -5.29 9.12 -6.13
C TRP A 137 -5.99 8.94 -7.47
N SER A 138 -5.48 8.00 -8.28
CA SER A 138 -6.19 7.52 -9.46
C SER A 138 -7.51 6.89 -9.01
N MET A 139 -8.61 7.60 -9.25
CA MET A 139 -9.96 7.06 -9.11
C MET A 139 -10.21 5.98 -10.16
N ASP A 140 -11.08 5.02 -9.85
CA ASP A 140 -11.51 4.03 -10.83
C ASP A 140 -12.58 4.68 -11.73
N ASP A 141 -12.25 4.88 -12.99
CA ASP A 141 -13.14 5.52 -13.98
C ASP A 141 -14.16 4.52 -14.54
N SER A 142 -14.86 3.83 -13.63
CA SER A 142 -15.98 2.95 -13.98
C SER A 142 -17.26 3.76 -14.14
N GLY A 143 -17.25 4.67 -15.11
CA GLY A 143 -18.49 5.29 -15.60
C GLY A 143 -19.43 4.23 -16.16
N PRO A 144 -20.76 4.45 -16.16
CA PRO A 144 -21.68 3.53 -16.81
C PRO A 144 -21.32 3.47 -18.30
N GLU A 145 -21.02 2.27 -18.81
CA GLU A 145 -21.00 2.04 -20.25
C GLU A 145 -22.38 2.39 -20.79
N THR A 146 -22.55 3.63 -21.28
CA THR A 146 -23.66 3.97 -22.16
C THR A 146 -23.43 3.20 -23.46
N VAL A 147 -24.06 2.02 -23.55
CA VAL A 147 -24.19 1.27 -24.79
C VAL A 147 -25.03 2.13 -25.74
N ALA A 148 -24.41 2.52 -26.85
CA ALA A 148 -25.00 3.33 -27.92
C ALA A 148 -26.09 2.57 -28.69
#